data_AF-A0A524EW87-F1
#
_entry.id   AF-A0A524EW87-F1
#
_cell.length_a   1.000
_cell.length_b   1.000
_cell.length_c   1.000
_cell.angle_alpha   90.00
_cell.angle_beta   90.00
_cell.angle_gamma   90.00
#
_symmetry.space_group_name_H-M   'P 1'
#
loop_
_entity.id
_entity.type
_entity.pdbx_description
1 polymer ?
#
loop_
_entity_poly.entity_id
_entity_poly.type
_entity_poly.pdbx_seq_one_letter_code
_entity_poly.pdbx_strand_id
1 'polypeptide(L)'
;MSLEKLKTQYSSMRSSKESHKMGLKSQKELFPSGGGPQDDFLYSFLALIYEGYTHLSEIKTQMRDIFTTTMRQLIITEENVDEYLNIALSKNLVKNAQDSTLSLTKEGKIYVESCYLAIQHESYWLKKFLSEKAVMTITAIFLIILSILKITTGLQISSQGMITDGFENLTDLIKVGIIVIVSLELKKDKLASIIILIMMLFTGISLIWSNIEALLFPSIIIPTIQGYFIVVLSILFNLGLMFLKGLVGKTSGNLSLISDSKDSKLNMLISTGVMVGLTFAIFNIYFIDAIIAIIIAIIVSKEGVEILVEILKKREEFDLSMVKIFADTLYDNKITGYLIASINREPLNKETLLKKFEDGLNLGRKYYNGFADFFYKDLEGKVAGKYLDTLIEGGYIKISKNKLDLTTKGYDNYIKLKKLERFTHTKHLNKGASKKIYGIITSAICITILTLMIIFGPTLIETLNVWLASF
;
A
#
# COMPACT_ATOMS: atom_id res chain seq x y z
N MET A 1 -17.54 -24.68 -20.05
CA MET A 1 -18.17 -23.35 -19.83
C MET A 1 -17.01 -22.43 -19.46
N SER A 2 -16.72 -21.36 -20.19
CA SER A 2 -15.50 -20.56 -19.95
C SER A 2 -15.70 -19.53 -18.83
N LEU A 3 -14.60 -19.15 -18.16
CA LEU A 3 -14.57 -18.03 -17.20
C LEU A 3 -15.04 -16.72 -17.83
N GLU A 4 -14.83 -16.52 -19.13
CA GLU A 4 -15.37 -15.38 -19.87
C GLU A 4 -16.90 -15.33 -19.88
N LYS A 5 -17.58 -16.48 -20.03
CA LYS A 5 -19.06 -16.52 -19.95
C LYS A 5 -19.57 -16.12 -18.56
N LEU A 6 -18.86 -16.49 -17.49
CA LEU A 6 -19.14 -16.04 -16.12
C LEU A 6 -18.90 -14.54 -15.95
N LYS A 7 -17.83 -14.00 -16.57
CA LYS A 7 -17.54 -12.56 -16.59
C LYS A 7 -18.68 -11.75 -17.18
N THR A 8 -19.21 -12.15 -18.33
CA THR A 8 -20.31 -11.47 -19.02
C THR A 8 -21.61 -11.51 -18.21
N GLN A 9 -21.87 -12.63 -17.53
CA GLN A 9 -23.01 -12.73 -16.62
C GLN A 9 -22.88 -11.79 -15.42
N TYR A 10 -21.67 -11.64 -14.88
CA TYR A 10 -21.40 -10.77 -13.74
C TYR A 10 -21.40 -9.27 -14.11
N SER A 11 -20.77 -8.88 -15.23
CA SER A 11 -20.66 -7.48 -15.67
C SER A 11 -22.01 -6.83 -15.98
N SER A 12 -23.05 -7.64 -16.24
CA SER A 12 -24.42 -7.18 -16.48
C SER A 12 -25.15 -6.63 -15.24
N MET A 13 -24.48 -6.46 -14.09
CA MET A 13 -25.07 -5.95 -12.84
C MET A 13 -26.34 -6.72 -12.37
N ARG A 14 -26.57 -7.91 -12.92
CA ARG A 14 -27.74 -8.74 -12.64
C ARG A 14 -27.52 -9.71 -11.46
N SER A 15 -26.40 -9.60 -10.74
CA SER A 15 -26.20 -10.38 -9.52
C SER A 15 -26.84 -9.67 -8.33
N SER A 16 -27.96 -10.20 -7.86
CA SER A 16 -28.66 -9.75 -6.65
C SER A 16 -27.72 -9.82 -5.43
N LYS A 17 -28.04 -9.07 -4.36
CA LYS A 17 -27.42 -9.21 -3.02
C LYS A 17 -27.30 -10.68 -2.54
N GLU A 18 -28.10 -11.58 -3.11
CA GLU A 18 -28.20 -12.99 -2.80
C GLU A 18 -27.03 -13.82 -3.36
N SER A 19 -26.59 -13.54 -4.59
CA SER A 19 -25.41 -14.20 -5.18
C SER A 19 -24.12 -13.89 -4.41
N HIS A 20 -24.01 -12.66 -3.90
CA HIS A 20 -22.91 -12.24 -3.03
C HIS A 20 -22.94 -12.95 -1.66
N LYS A 21 -24.13 -13.07 -1.05
CA LYS A 21 -24.32 -13.84 0.20
C LYS A 21 -23.99 -15.33 0.03
N MET A 22 -24.37 -15.95 -1.10
CA MET A 22 -24.03 -17.35 -1.38
C MET A 22 -22.52 -17.55 -1.57
N GLY A 23 -21.83 -16.67 -2.31
CA GLY A 23 -20.38 -16.75 -2.48
C GLY A 23 -19.61 -16.66 -1.15
N LEU A 24 -20.00 -15.72 -0.29
CA LEU A 24 -19.43 -15.56 1.06
C LEU A 24 -19.71 -16.75 2.00
N LYS A 25 -20.85 -17.43 1.83
CA LYS A 25 -21.22 -18.60 2.64
C LYS A 25 -20.39 -19.83 2.23
N SER A 26 -20.32 -20.13 0.93
CA SER A 26 -19.51 -21.24 0.40
C SER A 26 -18.01 -21.07 0.72
N GLN A 27 -17.50 -19.83 0.65
CA GLN A 27 -16.11 -19.56 1.03
C GLN A 27 -15.85 -19.73 2.52
N LYS A 28 -16.76 -19.29 3.40
CA LYS A 28 -16.61 -19.49 4.85
C LYS A 28 -16.66 -20.96 5.26
N GLU A 29 -17.40 -21.79 4.54
CA GLU A 29 -17.47 -23.24 4.76
C GLU A 29 -16.18 -23.95 4.32
N LEU A 30 -15.51 -23.47 3.26
CA LEU A 30 -14.27 -24.08 2.74
C LEU A 30 -12.95 -23.44 3.26
N PHE A 31 -13.00 -22.19 3.74
CA PHE A 31 -11.89 -21.41 4.33
C PHE A 31 -12.26 -20.86 5.73
N PRO A 32 -12.33 -21.72 6.75
CA PRO A 32 -12.71 -21.31 8.11
C PRO A 32 -11.72 -20.32 8.76
N SER A 33 -10.48 -20.24 8.27
CA SER A 33 -9.37 -19.45 8.83
C SER A 33 -9.33 -17.98 8.41
N GLY A 34 -10.14 -17.55 7.43
CA GLY A 34 -10.24 -16.15 7.00
C GLY A 34 -9.23 -15.72 5.91
N GLY A 35 -8.78 -16.65 5.07
CA GLY A 35 -8.09 -16.35 3.81
C GLY A 35 -9.07 -16.29 2.62
N GLY A 36 -8.64 -15.68 1.52
CA GLY A 36 -9.38 -15.57 0.26
C GLY A 36 -8.71 -16.35 -0.88
N PRO A 37 -9.40 -16.53 -2.02
CA PRO A 37 -8.83 -17.20 -3.20
C PRO A 37 -7.59 -16.50 -3.78
N GLN A 38 -7.32 -15.26 -3.39
CA GLN A 38 -6.12 -14.48 -3.73
C GLN A 38 -4.90 -14.78 -2.83
N ASP A 39 -4.99 -15.74 -1.90
CA ASP A 39 -3.88 -16.07 -0.99
C ASP A 39 -3.07 -17.31 -1.41
N ASP A 40 -3.58 -18.12 -2.37
CA ASP A 40 -2.89 -19.28 -2.94
C ASP A 40 -3.26 -19.52 -4.43
N PHE A 41 -2.63 -20.52 -5.06
CA PHE A 41 -2.90 -20.90 -6.45
C PHE A 41 -3.89 -22.08 -6.60
N LEU A 42 -4.55 -22.52 -5.53
CA LEU A 42 -5.55 -23.61 -5.60
C LEU A 42 -6.73 -23.21 -6.49
N TYR A 43 -7.15 -21.95 -6.41
CA TYR A 43 -8.18 -21.41 -7.29
C TYR A 43 -7.76 -21.50 -8.76
N SER A 44 -6.57 -21.04 -9.14
CA SER A 44 -6.10 -21.15 -10.53
C SER A 44 -5.95 -22.60 -11.02
N PHE A 45 -5.53 -23.51 -10.13
CA PHE A 45 -5.48 -24.95 -10.45
C PHE A 45 -6.86 -25.49 -10.84
N LEU A 46 -7.88 -25.23 -10.01
CA LEU A 46 -9.24 -25.67 -10.28
C LEU A 46 -9.89 -24.92 -11.46
N ALA A 47 -9.52 -23.65 -11.66
CA ALA A 47 -9.96 -22.83 -12.78
C ALA A 47 -9.44 -23.39 -14.12
N LEU A 48 -8.22 -23.91 -14.18
CA LEU A 48 -7.71 -24.59 -15.39
C LEU A 48 -8.55 -25.83 -15.71
N ILE A 49 -8.89 -26.65 -14.71
CA ILE A 49 -9.77 -27.81 -14.93
C ILE A 49 -11.17 -27.35 -15.39
N TYR A 50 -11.67 -26.25 -14.82
CA TYR A 50 -12.94 -25.64 -15.24
C TYR A 50 -12.94 -25.17 -16.70
N GLU A 51 -11.81 -24.68 -17.19
CA GLU A 51 -11.61 -24.24 -18.57
C GLU A 51 -11.40 -25.38 -19.56
N GLY A 52 -11.18 -26.61 -19.09
CA GLY A 52 -11.10 -27.81 -19.90
C GLY A 52 -9.73 -28.49 -19.94
N TYR A 53 -8.75 -28.03 -19.15
CA TYR A 53 -7.49 -28.74 -18.98
C TYR A 53 -7.70 -29.96 -18.10
N THR A 54 -7.68 -31.17 -18.68
CA THR A 54 -7.99 -32.42 -17.98
C THR A 54 -6.74 -33.21 -17.59
N HIS A 55 -5.62 -33.04 -18.30
CA HIS A 55 -4.38 -33.77 -18.02
C HIS A 55 -3.49 -33.01 -17.03
N LEU A 56 -2.98 -33.71 -16.02
CA LEU A 56 -2.11 -33.10 -15.00
C LEU A 56 -0.83 -32.48 -15.59
N SER A 57 -0.25 -33.09 -16.63
CA SER A 57 0.91 -32.56 -17.35
C SER A 57 0.65 -31.20 -18.01
N GLU A 58 -0.53 -31.04 -18.61
CA GLU A 58 -0.95 -29.77 -19.21
C GLU A 58 -1.20 -28.71 -18.13
N ILE A 59 -1.87 -29.09 -17.04
CA ILE A 59 -2.12 -28.18 -15.90
C ILE A 59 -0.79 -27.72 -15.28
N LYS A 60 0.16 -28.64 -15.06
CA LYS A 60 1.51 -28.31 -14.58
C LYS A 60 2.20 -27.30 -15.50
N THR A 61 2.09 -27.49 -16.80
CA THR A 61 2.66 -26.56 -17.81
C THR A 61 2.02 -25.17 -17.73
N GLN A 62 0.68 -25.09 -17.68
CA GLN A 62 -0.02 -23.81 -17.61
C GLN A 62 0.25 -23.07 -16.30
N MET A 63 0.24 -23.80 -15.17
CA MET A 63 0.50 -23.22 -13.85
C MET A 63 1.94 -22.71 -13.69
N ARG A 64 2.91 -23.39 -14.31
CA ARG A 64 4.34 -23.04 -14.25
C ARG A 64 4.63 -21.60 -14.68
N ASP A 65 3.80 -21.06 -15.57
CA ASP A 65 3.98 -19.73 -16.15
C ASP A 65 3.21 -18.66 -15.36
N ILE A 66 2.19 -19.00 -14.57
CA ILE A 66 1.40 -18.02 -13.82
C ILE A 66 2.29 -17.22 -12.87
N PHE A 67 2.20 -15.90 -12.96
CA PHE A 67 2.87 -14.96 -12.07
C PHE A 67 1.89 -13.94 -11.50
N THR A 68 2.00 -13.67 -10.19
CA THR A 68 1.28 -12.60 -9.52
C THR A 68 2.19 -11.93 -8.49
N THR A 69 2.02 -10.63 -8.31
CA THR A 69 2.79 -9.81 -7.36
C THR A 69 2.31 -9.93 -5.92
N THR A 70 1.02 -10.25 -5.72
CA THR A 70 0.40 -10.43 -4.40
C THR A 70 0.81 -11.73 -3.72
N MET A 71 0.98 -12.80 -4.50
CA MET A 71 1.25 -14.12 -3.95
C MET A 71 2.65 -14.22 -3.36
N ARG A 72 2.79 -15.11 -2.38
CA ARG A 72 4.04 -15.26 -1.63
C ARG A 72 5.03 -16.23 -2.26
N GLN A 73 4.56 -17.11 -3.14
CA GLN A 73 5.42 -18.03 -3.90
C GLN A 73 6.22 -17.27 -4.96
N LEU A 74 7.51 -17.57 -5.06
CA LEU A 74 8.41 -16.93 -6.03
C LEU A 74 8.13 -17.38 -7.46
N ILE A 75 7.88 -18.69 -7.62
CA ILE A 75 7.52 -19.39 -8.86
C ILE A 75 6.70 -20.62 -8.48
N ILE A 76 5.85 -21.09 -9.38
CA ILE A 76 5.10 -22.34 -9.19
C ILE A 76 5.97 -23.50 -9.67
N THR A 77 6.15 -24.49 -8.79
CA THR A 77 6.86 -25.75 -9.08
C THR A 77 5.87 -26.90 -9.23
N GLU A 78 6.29 -28.01 -9.83
CA GLU A 78 5.44 -29.19 -9.95
C GLU A 78 4.99 -29.73 -8.59
N GLU A 79 5.86 -29.70 -7.58
CA GLU A 79 5.53 -30.08 -6.20
C GLU A 79 4.35 -29.27 -5.66
N ASN A 80 4.26 -27.97 -6.00
CA ASN A 80 3.13 -27.14 -5.59
C ASN A 80 1.83 -27.57 -6.29
N VAL A 81 1.90 -27.95 -7.56
CA VAL A 81 0.72 -28.44 -8.30
C VAL A 81 0.23 -29.77 -7.73
N ASP A 82 1.15 -30.66 -7.36
CA ASP A 82 0.83 -31.93 -6.72
C ASP A 82 0.22 -31.71 -5.32
N GLU A 83 0.70 -30.70 -4.56
CA GLU A 83 0.07 -30.26 -3.32
C GLU A 83 -1.37 -29.77 -3.53
N TYR A 84 -1.63 -28.92 -4.54
CA TYR A 84 -2.98 -28.46 -4.86
C TYR A 84 -3.92 -29.58 -5.28
N LEU A 85 -3.42 -30.56 -6.04
CA LEU A 85 -4.17 -31.76 -6.40
C LEU A 85 -4.56 -32.55 -5.14
N ASN A 86 -3.62 -32.79 -4.22
CA ASN A 86 -3.89 -33.50 -2.97
C ASN A 86 -4.94 -32.78 -2.11
N ILE A 87 -4.85 -31.44 -2.02
CA ILE A 87 -5.85 -30.62 -1.33
C ILE A 87 -7.22 -30.76 -2.02
N ALA A 88 -7.27 -30.64 -3.35
CA ALA A 88 -8.51 -30.73 -4.13
C ALA A 88 -9.18 -32.10 -3.99
N LEU A 89 -8.42 -33.19 -4.00
CA LEU A 89 -8.92 -34.55 -3.77
C LEU A 89 -9.43 -34.72 -2.33
N SER A 90 -8.67 -34.28 -1.33
CA SER A 90 -9.06 -34.38 0.09
C SER A 90 -10.37 -33.63 0.40
N LYS A 91 -10.63 -32.54 -0.33
CA LYS A 91 -11.84 -31.72 -0.21
C LYS A 91 -12.95 -32.11 -1.20
N ASN A 92 -12.78 -33.20 -1.95
CA ASN A 92 -13.75 -33.69 -2.94
C ASN A 92 -14.12 -32.62 -4.01
N LEU A 93 -13.17 -31.80 -4.42
CA LEU A 93 -13.35 -30.76 -5.45
C LEU A 93 -13.07 -31.29 -6.87
N VAL A 94 -12.26 -32.34 -6.98
CA VAL A 94 -11.85 -32.96 -8.24
C VAL A 94 -12.04 -34.47 -8.14
N LYS A 95 -12.40 -35.11 -9.25
CA LYS A 95 -12.40 -36.56 -9.43
C LYS A 95 -11.32 -36.94 -10.42
N ASN A 96 -10.63 -38.04 -10.14
CA ASN A 96 -9.72 -38.68 -11.07
C ASN A 96 -10.48 -39.77 -11.83
N ALA A 97 -10.52 -39.67 -13.15
CA ALA A 97 -11.08 -40.69 -14.01
C ALA A 97 -10.02 -41.76 -14.34
N GLN A 98 -10.47 -42.91 -14.86
CA GLN A 98 -9.63 -44.10 -15.08
C GLN A 98 -8.42 -43.86 -16.01
N ASP A 99 -8.42 -42.77 -16.80
CA ASP A 99 -7.36 -42.42 -17.76
C ASP A 99 -6.42 -41.29 -17.29
N SER A 100 -6.28 -41.07 -15.98
CA SER A 100 -5.51 -39.93 -15.42
C SER A 100 -6.03 -38.55 -15.84
N THR A 101 -7.30 -38.48 -16.22
CA THR A 101 -8.00 -37.22 -16.53
C THR A 101 -8.71 -36.71 -15.30
N LEU A 102 -8.52 -35.42 -15.01
CA LEU A 102 -9.11 -34.70 -13.90
C LEU A 102 -10.41 -34.03 -14.35
N SER A 103 -11.45 -34.15 -13.52
CA SER A 103 -12.73 -33.46 -13.73
C SER A 103 -13.22 -32.82 -12.43
N LEU A 104 -13.84 -31.65 -12.53
CA LEU A 104 -14.43 -31.01 -11.34
C LEU A 104 -15.67 -31.76 -10.86
N THR A 105 -15.79 -31.88 -9.54
CA THR A 105 -17.07 -32.26 -8.92
C THR A 105 -18.07 -31.12 -9.00
N LYS A 106 -19.32 -31.38 -8.59
CA LYS A 106 -20.33 -30.33 -8.47
C LYS A 106 -19.89 -29.26 -7.46
N GLU A 107 -19.30 -29.71 -6.36
CA GLU A 107 -18.71 -28.90 -5.30
C GLU A 107 -17.51 -28.09 -5.82
N GLY A 108 -16.61 -28.73 -6.57
CA GLY A 108 -15.48 -28.06 -7.22
C GLY A 108 -15.90 -26.97 -8.20
N LYS A 109 -16.97 -27.21 -8.97
CA LYS A 109 -17.53 -26.22 -9.88
C LYS A 109 -18.06 -24.99 -9.13
N ILE A 110 -18.87 -25.20 -8.08
CA ILE A 110 -19.41 -24.13 -7.24
C ILE A 110 -18.27 -23.35 -6.57
N TYR A 111 -17.22 -24.06 -6.15
CA TYR A 111 -16.04 -23.45 -5.54
C TYR A 111 -15.34 -22.48 -6.49
N VAL A 112 -15.03 -22.91 -7.72
CA VAL A 112 -14.39 -22.06 -8.74
C VAL A 112 -15.24 -20.82 -9.03
N GLU A 113 -16.54 -21.01 -9.25
CA GLU A 113 -17.48 -19.91 -9.52
C GLU A 113 -17.52 -18.90 -8.34
N SER A 114 -17.56 -19.39 -7.11
CA SER A 114 -17.57 -18.53 -5.92
C SER A 114 -16.26 -17.73 -5.74
N CYS A 115 -15.12 -18.38 -5.98
CA CYS A 115 -13.81 -17.74 -5.90
C CYS A 115 -13.65 -16.66 -6.96
N TYR A 116 -14.05 -16.94 -8.18
CA TYR A 116 -14.06 -15.96 -9.26
C TYR A 116 -14.88 -14.72 -8.89
N LEU A 117 -16.11 -14.90 -8.38
CA LEU A 117 -16.96 -13.79 -7.97
C LEU A 117 -16.38 -12.97 -6.82
N ALA A 118 -15.71 -13.60 -5.85
CA ALA A 118 -15.05 -12.87 -4.78
C ALA A 118 -13.84 -12.09 -5.27
N ILE A 119 -12.98 -12.68 -6.12
CA ILE A 119 -11.86 -11.97 -6.75
C ILE A 119 -12.37 -10.74 -7.49
N GLN A 120 -13.48 -10.85 -8.24
CA GLN A 120 -14.07 -9.72 -8.94
C GLN A 120 -14.59 -8.64 -8.00
N HIS A 121 -15.34 -9.04 -6.97
CA HIS A 121 -15.90 -8.11 -6.00
C HIS A 121 -14.82 -7.39 -5.19
N GLU A 122 -13.85 -8.12 -4.67
CA GLU A 122 -12.74 -7.55 -3.90
C GLU A 122 -11.84 -6.68 -4.78
N SER A 123 -11.56 -7.09 -6.02
CA SER A 123 -10.85 -6.26 -7.00
C SER A 123 -11.61 -4.95 -7.26
N TYR A 124 -12.93 -4.99 -7.41
CA TYR A 124 -13.74 -3.78 -7.61
C TYR A 124 -13.59 -2.80 -6.46
N TRP A 125 -13.73 -3.26 -5.21
CA TRP A 125 -13.57 -2.41 -4.04
C TRP A 125 -12.14 -1.93 -3.87
N LEU A 126 -11.15 -2.80 -4.06
CA LEU A 126 -9.74 -2.46 -3.98
C LEU A 126 -9.41 -1.35 -4.99
N LYS A 127 -9.91 -1.45 -6.23
CA LYS A 127 -9.74 -0.41 -7.26
C LYS A 127 -10.39 0.91 -6.85
N LYS A 128 -11.54 0.86 -6.19
CA LYS A 128 -12.23 2.06 -5.70
C LYS A 128 -11.47 2.73 -4.55
N PHE A 129 -10.97 1.95 -3.59
CA PHE A 129 -10.19 2.45 -2.45
C PHE A 129 -8.79 2.92 -2.84
N LEU A 130 -8.11 2.21 -3.74
CA LEU A 130 -6.81 2.58 -4.31
C LEU A 130 -6.94 3.51 -5.52
N SER A 131 -8.07 4.20 -5.66
CA SER A 131 -8.19 5.28 -6.63
C SER A 131 -7.59 6.56 -6.08
N GLU A 132 -6.98 7.36 -6.94
CA GLU A 132 -6.38 8.65 -6.58
C GLU A 132 -7.36 9.52 -5.78
N LYS A 133 -8.60 9.64 -6.27
CA LYS A 133 -9.66 10.43 -5.62
C LYS A 133 -9.97 9.94 -4.21
N ALA A 134 -10.05 8.62 -4.01
CA ALA A 134 -10.34 8.05 -2.70
C ALA A 134 -9.18 8.29 -1.72
N VAL A 135 -7.94 8.07 -2.15
CA VAL A 135 -6.75 8.32 -1.31
C VAL A 135 -6.64 9.79 -0.92
N MET A 136 -6.86 10.72 -1.84
CA MET A 136 -6.82 12.16 -1.55
C MET A 136 -7.95 12.58 -0.60
N THR A 137 -9.15 12.01 -0.75
CA THR A 137 -10.28 12.29 0.15
C THR A 137 -10.00 11.77 1.56
N ILE A 138 -9.49 10.55 1.68
CA ILE A 138 -9.08 9.95 2.95
C ILE A 138 -7.98 10.80 3.62
N THR A 139 -6.99 11.24 2.84
CA THR A 139 -5.93 12.13 3.30
C THR A 139 -6.48 13.43 3.87
N ALA A 140 -7.36 14.12 3.14
CA ALA A 140 -7.96 15.38 3.59
C ALA A 140 -8.71 15.21 4.91
N ILE A 141 -9.50 14.15 5.06
CA ILE A 141 -10.24 13.86 6.30
C ILE A 141 -9.26 13.68 7.48
N PHE A 142 -8.18 12.90 7.29
CA PHE A 142 -7.19 12.71 8.35
C PHE A 142 -6.43 13.98 8.71
N LEU A 143 -6.08 14.83 7.74
CA LEU A 143 -5.40 16.11 7.99
C LEU A 143 -6.30 17.09 8.76
N ILE A 144 -7.59 17.15 8.44
CA ILE A 144 -8.58 17.95 9.20
C ILE A 144 -8.61 17.48 10.66
N ILE A 145 -8.77 16.17 10.87
CA ILE A 145 -8.84 15.62 12.22
C ILE A 145 -7.54 15.90 12.98
N LEU A 146 -6.38 15.56 12.41
CA LEU A 146 -5.09 15.73 13.09
C LEU A 146 -4.75 17.19 13.38
N SER A 147 -5.05 18.13 12.47
CA SER A 147 -4.80 19.56 12.70
C SER A 147 -5.61 20.09 13.88
N ILE A 148 -6.91 19.79 13.95
CA ILE A 148 -7.78 20.19 15.08
C ILE A 148 -7.25 19.62 16.39
N LEU A 149 -6.97 18.31 16.45
CA LEU A 149 -6.52 17.65 17.68
C LEU A 149 -5.16 18.19 18.14
N LYS A 150 -4.22 18.39 17.22
CA LYS A 150 -2.87 18.88 17.55
C LYS A 150 -2.87 20.33 18.01
N ILE A 151 -3.57 21.23 17.31
CA ILE A 151 -3.61 22.64 17.67
C ILE A 151 -4.30 22.80 19.04
N THR A 152 -5.46 22.17 19.24
CA THR A 152 -6.21 22.29 20.50
C THR A 152 -5.43 21.73 21.69
N THR A 153 -4.89 20.51 21.59
CA THR A 153 -4.10 19.94 22.69
C THR A 153 -2.76 20.62 22.86
N GLY A 154 -2.10 21.06 21.78
CA GLY A 154 -0.86 21.83 21.85
C GLY A 154 -1.03 23.13 22.64
N LEU A 155 -2.15 23.84 22.45
CA LEU A 155 -2.51 25.01 23.25
C LEU A 155 -2.76 24.64 24.72
N GLN A 156 -3.48 23.56 24.99
CA GLN A 156 -3.77 23.10 26.36
C GLN A 156 -2.50 22.76 27.16
N ILE A 157 -1.51 22.14 26.50
CA ILE A 157 -0.26 21.72 27.14
C ILE A 157 0.88 22.73 26.97
N SER A 158 0.61 23.87 26.32
CA SER A 158 1.61 24.90 25.98
C SER A 158 2.82 24.37 25.19
N SER A 159 2.62 23.36 24.33
CA SER A 159 3.67 22.82 23.44
C SER A 159 3.61 23.51 22.08
N GLN A 160 4.63 24.33 21.81
CA GLN A 160 4.76 25.02 20.52
C GLN A 160 5.12 24.07 19.39
N GLY A 161 5.85 23.00 19.68
CA GLY A 161 6.11 21.93 18.71
C GLY A 161 4.82 21.26 18.24
N MET A 162 3.91 20.94 19.16
CA MET A 162 2.63 20.32 18.82
C MET A 162 1.70 21.26 18.05
N ILE A 163 1.68 22.55 18.40
CA ILE A 163 0.92 23.58 17.67
C ILE A 163 1.47 23.72 16.24
N THR A 164 2.79 23.82 16.11
CA THR A 164 3.51 23.91 14.83
C THR A 164 3.17 22.72 13.91
N ASP A 165 3.23 21.50 14.46
CA ASP A 165 2.88 20.27 13.75
C ASP A 165 1.40 20.24 13.32
N GLY A 166 0.50 20.80 14.15
CA GLY A 166 -0.91 20.97 13.79
C GLY A 166 -1.14 21.95 12.63
N PHE A 167 -0.42 23.07 12.61
CA PHE A 167 -0.48 24.06 11.53
C PHE A 167 0.13 23.55 10.22
N GLU A 168 1.16 22.70 10.26
CA GLU A 168 1.68 22.09 9.03
C GLU A 168 0.63 21.17 8.40
N ASN A 169 -0.01 20.31 9.21
CA ASN A 169 -1.13 19.48 8.73
C ASN A 169 -2.29 20.30 8.13
N LEU A 170 -2.58 21.47 8.71
CA LEU A 170 -3.58 22.39 8.18
C LEU A 170 -3.13 23.02 6.85
N THR A 171 -1.85 23.40 6.75
CA THR A 171 -1.27 23.94 5.53
C THR A 171 -1.32 22.90 4.41
N ASP A 172 -1.01 21.63 4.69
CA ASP A 172 -1.13 20.52 3.75
C ASP A 172 -2.56 20.33 3.24
N LEU A 173 -3.56 20.47 4.11
CA LEU A 173 -4.96 20.43 3.69
C LEU A 173 -5.28 21.55 2.68
N ILE A 174 -4.77 22.76 2.90
CA ILE A 174 -4.94 23.88 1.97
C ILE A 174 -4.21 23.59 0.65
N LYS A 175 -3.00 23.01 0.69
CA LYS A 175 -2.25 22.57 -0.50
C LYS A 175 -3.08 21.59 -1.33
N VAL A 176 -3.76 20.63 -0.70
CA VAL A 176 -4.67 19.68 -1.40
C VAL A 176 -5.78 20.42 -2.15
N GLY A 177 -6.41 21.42 -1.52
CA GLY A 177 -7.44 22.25 -2.18
C GLY A 177 -6.90 23.02 -3.38
N ILE A 178 -5.69 23.59 -3.25
CA ILE A 178 -4.99 24.30 -4.36
C ILE A 178 -4.67 23.33 -5.50
N ILE A 179 -4.23 22.11 -5.21
CA ILE A 179 -3.98 21.08 -6.23
C ILE A 179 -5.26 20.77 -6.99
N VAL A 180 -6.38 20.54 -6.28
CA VAL A 180 -7.66 20.21 -6.92
C VAL A 180 -8.14 21.35 -7.84
N ILE A 181 -8.13 22.59 -7.35
CA ILE A 181 -8.69 23.72 -8.11
C ILE A 181 -7.71 24.20 -9.18
N VAL A 182 -6.47 24.52 -8.81
CA VAL A 182 -5.53 25.22 -9.71
C VAL A 182 -4.79 24.25 -10.64
N SER A 183 -4.41 23.08 -10.15
CA SER A 183 -3.73 22.06 -10.98
C SER A 183 -4.75 21.23 -11.76
N LEU A 184 -5.73 20.59 -11.12
CA LEU A 184 -6.62 19.65 -11.83
C LEU A 184 -7.73 20.34 -12.64
N GLU A 185 -8.44 21.33 -12.09
CA GLU A 185 -9.54 21.99 -12.80
C GLU A 185 -9.04 23.05 -13.80
N LEU A 186 -8.12 23.91 -13.38
CA LEU A 186 -7.60 25.00 -14.22
C LEU A 186 -6.41 24.60 -15.10
N LYS A 187 -5.84 23.40 -14.93
CA LYS A 187 -4.69 22.88 -15.69
C LYS A 187 -3.46 23.80 -15.62
N LYS A 188 -3.24 24.45 -14.47
CA LYS A 188 -2.10 25.36 -14.24
C LYS A 188 -1.15 24.79 -13.17
N ASP A 189 -0.60 23.62 -13.44
CA ASP A 189 0.26 22.88 -12.50
C ASP A 189 1.45 23.70 -11.99
N LYS A 190 2.11 24.45 -12.88
CA LYS A 190 3.23 25.32 -12.51
C LYS A 190 2.82 26.46 -11.58
N LEU A 191 1.63 27.05 -11.79
CA LEU A 191 1.12 28.11 -10.93
C LEU A 191 0.73 27.57 -9.56
N ALA A 192 0.03 26.43 -9.51
CA ALA A 192 -0.32 25.75 -8.27
C ALA A 192 0.94 25.43 -7.44
N SER A 193 1.97 24.89 -8.09
CA SER A 193 3.25 24.56 -7.46
C SER A 193 3.96 25.78 -6.88
N ILE A 194 3.99 26.90 -7.61
CA ILE A 194 4.58 28.16 -7.12
C ILE A 194 3.81 28.70 -5.91
N ILE A 195 2.47 28.69 -5.94
CA ILE A 195 1.64 29.13 -4.82
C ILE A 195 1.93 28.29 -3.57
N ILE A 196 1.96 26.97 -3.72
CA ILE A 196 2.23 26.03 -2.62
C ILE A 196 3.61 26.29 -2.00
N LEU A 197 4.64 26.50 -2.83
CA LEU A 197 6.00 26.75 -2.34
C LEU A 197 6.12 28.09 -1.62
N ILE A 198 5.47 29.15 -2.12
CA ILE A 198 5.43 30.43 -1.42
C ILE A 198 4.74 30.28 -0.06
N MET A 199 3.63 29.53 0.01
CA MET A 199 2.97 29.24 1.28
C MET A 199 3.88 28.47 2.23
N MET A 200 4.55 27.42 1.77
CA MET A 200 5.49 26.63 2.60
C MET A 200 6.64 27.46 3.16
N LEU A 201 7.20 28.38 2.36
CA LEU A 201 8.26 29.27 2.83
C LEU A 201 7.73 30.26 3.86
N PHE A 202 6.54 30.81 3.63
CA PHE A 202 5.90 31.73 4.56
C PHE A 202 5.57 31.04 5.89
N THR A 203 4.96 29.86 5.87
CA THR A 203 4.67 29.09 7.08
C THR A 203 5.94 28.67 7.79
N GLY A 204 6.95 28.18 7.06
CA GLY A 204 8.25 27.81 7.62
C GLY A 204 8.94 28.96 8.36
N ILE A 205 8.99 30.15 7.76
CA ILE A 205 9.58 31.35 8.40
C ILE A 205 8.77 31.79 9.62
N SER A 206 7.43 31.81 9.50
CA SER A 206 6.53 32.16 10.62
C SER A 206 6.73 31.23 11.82
N LEU A 207 6.85 29.93 11.55
CA LEU A 207 7.09 28.91 12.56
C LEU A 207 8.48 29.04 13.19
N ILE A 208 9.53 29.32 12.40
CA ILE A 208 10.87 29.59 12.95
C ILE A 208 10.80 30.77 13.92
N TRP A 209 10.16 31.88 13.53
CA TRP A 209 10.04 33.06 14.38
C TRP A 209 9.32 32.77 15.69
N SER A 210 8.15 32.13 15.61
CA SER A 210 7.36 31.74 16.77
C SER A 210 8.11 30.80 17.71
N ASN A 211 8.89 29.86 17.18
CA ASN A 211 9.66 28.93 18.01
C ASN A 211 10.97 29.54 18.55
N ILE A 212 11.55 30.56 17.92
CA ILE A 212 12.65 31.36 18.51
C ILE A 212 12.13 32.12 19.73
N GLU A 213 10.94 32.72 19.63
CA GLU A 213 10.30 33.37 20.77
C GLU A 213 10.04 32.37 21.91
N ALA A 214 9.52 31.19 21.60
CA ALA A 214 9.32 30.11 22.55
C ALA A 214 10.63 29.57 23.17
N LEU A 215 11.75 29.67 22.45
CA LEU A 215 13.07 29.30 22.95
C LEU A 215 13.62 30.34 23.94
N LEU A 216 13.41 31.63 23.66
CA LEU A 216 13.84 32.74 24.53
C LEU A 216 12.96 32.87 25.77
N PHE A 217 11.67 32.53 25.65
CA PHE A 217 10.70 32.58 26.71
C PHE A 217 9.96 31.23 26.83
N PRO A 218 10.60 30.18 27.38
CA PRO A 218 10.01 28.86 27.48
C PRO A 218 8.78 28.86 28.39
N SER A 219 7.63 28.48 27.85
CA SER A 219 6.44 28.16 28.63
C SER A 219 6.58 26.80 29.29
N ILE A 220 5.98 26.65 30.48
CA ILE A 220 5.90 25.35 31.14
C ILE A 220 5.02 24.45 30.28
N ILE A 221 5.61 23.37 29.76
CA ILE A 221 4.87 22.35 29.02
C ILE A 221 4.31 21.35 30.05
N ILE A 222 3.01 21.10 29.99
CA ILE A 222 2.33 20.13 30.86
C ILE A 222 2.11 18.84 30.06
N PRO A 223 3.05 17.87 30.05
CA PRO A 223 2.89 16.66 29.27
C PRO A 223 1.69 15.86 29.80
N THR A 224 0.72 15.59 28.91
CA THR A 224 -0.47 14.79 29.23
C THR A 224 -0.50 13.50 28.42
N ILE A 225 -1.15 12.46 28.96
CA ILE A 225 -1.40 11.19 28.25
C ILE A 225 -2.12 11.46 26.92
N GLN A 226 -3.05 12.42 26.91
CA GLN A 226 -3.76 12.87 25.70
C GLN A 226 -2.79 13.40 24.63
N GLY A 227 -1.83 14.25 25.00
CA GLY A 227 -0.82 14.77 24.07
C GLY A 227 -0.02 13.65 23.38
N TYR A 228 0.48 12.69 24.17
CA TYR A 228 1.19 11.52 23.63
C TYR A 228 0.33 10.66 22.71
N PHE A 229 -0.94 10.43 23.09
CA PHE A 229 -1.84 9.63 22.28
C PHE A 229 -2.05 10.25 20.89
N ILE A 230 -2.27 11.57 20.81
CA ILE A 230 -2.47 12.29 19.54
C ILE A 230 -1.20 12.26 18.70
N VAL A 231 -0.03 12.44 19.31
CA VAL A 231 1.25 12.40 18.60
C VAL A 231 1.49 11.01 18.02
N VAL A 232 1.29 9.94 18.79
CA VAL A 232 1.40 8.55 18.30
C VAL A 232 0.38 8.28 17.20
N LEU A 233 -0.87 8.73 17.36
CA LEU A 233 -1.90 8.59 16.34
C LEU A 233 -1.49 9.30 15.04
N SER A 234 -0.91 10.50 15.14
CA SER A 234 -0.41 11.23 13.98
C SER A 234 0.73 10.52 13.28
N ILE A 235 1.69 9.95 14.03
CA ILE A 235 2.79 9.17 13.46
C ILE A 235 2.23 7.97 12.68
N LEU A 236 1.27 7.24 13.25
CA LEU A 236 0.66 6.08 12.62
C LEU A 236 -0.15 6.44 11.37
N PHE A 237 -0.92 7.53 11.40
CA PHE A 237 -1.68 8.00 10.23
C PHE A 237 -0.76 8.52 9.14
N ASN A 238 0.24 9.34 9.45
CA ASN A 238 1.21 9.83 8.47
C ASN A 238 2.03 8.69 7.85
N LEU A 239 2.38 7.67 8.64
CA LEU A 239 2.98 6.44 8.12
C LEU A 239 2.03 5.74 7.14
N GLY A 240 0.77 5.50 7.54
CA GLY A 240 -0.25 4.88 6.67
C GLY A 240 -0.50 5.66 5.37
N LEU A 241 -0.59 6.99 5.46
CA LEU A 241 -0.75 7.89 4.32
C LEU A 241 0.48 7.87 3.40
N MET A 242 1.69 7.90 3.96
CA MET A 242 2.93 7.74 3.20
C MET A 242 2.87 6.47 2.34
N PHE A 243 2.48 5.33 2.94
CA PHE A 243 2.33 4.07 2.22
C PHE A 243 1.25 4.12 1.14
N LEU A 244 0.04 4.57 1.47
CA LEU A 244 -1.10 4.58 0.55
C LEU A 244 -0.87 5.52 -0.63
N LYS A 245 -0.42 6.75 -0.37
CA LYS A 245 -0.09 7.75 -1.41
C LYS A 245 1.03 7.26 -2.31
N GLY A 246 2.08 6.68 -1.73
CA GLY A 246 3.22 6.16 -2.49
C GLY A 246 2.85 4.95 -3.36
N LEU A 247 1.96 4.09 -2.85
CA LEU A 247 1.42 2.95 -3.59
C LEU A 247 0.58 3.43 -4.79
N VAL A 248 -0.43 4.27 -4.54
CA VAL A 248 -1.36 4.72 -5.58
C VAL A 248 -0.70 5.65 -6.58
N GLY A 249 0.15 6.58 -6.12
CA GLY A 249 0.91 7.45 -7.02
C GLY A 249 1.80 6.68 -7.99
N LYS A 250 2.31 5.51 -7.58
CA LYS A 250 3.06 4.64 -8.50
C LYS A 250 2.18 3.84 -9.43
N THR A 251 1.12 3.21 -8.91
CA THR A 251 0.23 2.40 -9.76
C THR A 251 -0.49 3.25 -10.80
N SER A 252 -0.73 4.53 -10.52
CA SER A 252 -1.36 5.47 -11.44
C SER A 252 -0.38 6.33 -12.25
N GLY A 253 0.92 6.32 -11.93
CA GLY A 253 1.92 7.20 -12.55
C GLY A 253 1.78 8.67 -12.15
N ASN A 254 1.09 8.96 -11.05
CA ASN A 254 0.80 10.32 -10.59
C ASN A 254 1.90 10.84 -9.67
N LEU A 255 2.67 11.79 -10.19
CA LEU A 255 3.70 12.49 -9.44
C LEU A 255 3.18 13.12 -8.15
N SER A 256 2.07 13.82 -8.23
CA SER A 256 1.60 14.64 -7.12
C SER A 256 1.39 13.79 -5.87
N LEU A 257 0.83 12.59 -6.04
CA LEU A 257 0.70 11.57 -4.98
C LEU A 257 2.04 11.01 -4.49
N ILE A 258 3.02 10.84 -5.38
CA ILE A 258 4.38 10.40 -5.03
C ILE A 258 5.10 11.46 -4.17
N SER A 259 4.96 12.74 -4.53
CA SER A 259 5.52 13.84 -3.75
C SER A 259 4.82 13.97 -2.39
N ASP A 260 3.50 13.92 -2.37
CA ASP A 260 2.68 13.99 -1.13
C ASP A 260 2.93 12.78 -0.19
N SER A 261 3.39 11.64 -0.72
CA SER A 261 3.89 10.51 0.08
C SER A 261 5.15 10.88 0.87
N LYS A 262 6.08 11.64 0.26
CA LYS A 262 7.28 12.12 0.96
C LYS A 262 6.93 13.18 2.01
N ASP A 263 6.00 14.07 1.71
CA ASP A 263 5.51 15.05 2.69
C ASP A 263 4.92 14.34 3.91
N SER A 264 4.15 13.28 3.70
CA SER A 264 3.62 12.44 4.79
C SER A 264 4.75 11.81 5.63
N LYS A 265 5.88 11.45 5.02
CA LYS A 265 7.07 10.97 5.76
C LYS A 265 7.71 12.08 6.59
N LEU A 266 7.80 13.30 6.06
CA LEU A 266 8.28 14.45 6.81
C LEU A 266 7.36 14.72 8.01
N ASN A 267 6.05 14.76 7.81
CA ASN A 267 5.08 14.94 8.91
C ASN A 267 5.18 13.85 9.98
N MET A 268 5.52 12.62 9.61
CA MET A 268 5.82 11.57 10.58
C MET A 268 7.07 11.90 11.43
N LEU A 269 8.14 12.42 10.82
CA LEU A 269 9.35 12.86 11.53
C LEU A 269 9.07 14.08 12.42
N ILE A 270 8.24 15.01 11.94
CA ILE A 270 7.81 16.19 12.70
C ILE A 270 7.09 15.76 13.97
N SER A 271 6.05 14.92 13.85
CA SER A 271 5.33 14.38 15.02
C SER A 271 6.23 13.57 15.95
N THR A 272 7.23 12.85 15.41
CA THR A 272 8.23 12.17 16.24
C THR A 272 9.08 13.16 17.03
N GLY A 273 9.45 14.29 16.42
CA GLY A 273 10.12 15.39 17.10
C GLY A 273 9.30 15.95 18.25
N VAL A 274 8.01 16.20 18.03
CA VAL A 274 7.08 16.64 19.10
C VAL A 274 7.03 15.62 20.23
N MET A 275 6.99 14.31 19.93
CA MET A 275 7.01 13.26 20.95
C MET A 275 8.27 13.36 21.83
N VAL A 276 9.42 13.62 21.22
CA VAL A 276 10.69 13.83 21.93
C VAL A 276 10.60 15.10 22.80
N GLY A 277 10.10 16.22 22.26
CA GLY A 277 9.87 17.46 23.01
C GLY A 277 9.02 17.26 24.27
N LEU A 278 7.88 16.56 24.13
CA LEU A 278 7.02 16.19 25.26
C LEU A 278 7.72 15.28 26.28
N THR A 279 8.63 14.42 25.83
CA THR A 279 9.40 13.52 26.71
C THR A 279 10.37 14.30 27.58
N PHE A 280 11.05 15.30 27.00
CA PHE A 280 11.94 16.19 27.76
C PHE A 280 11.16 17.11 28.72
N ALA A 281 9.93 17.48 28.39
CA ALA A 281 9.06 18.22 29.29
C ALA A 281 8.73 17.47 30.60
N ILE A 282 8.74 16.13 30.61
CA ILE A 282 8.58 15.32 31.84
C ILE A 282 9.71 15.61 32.84
N PHE A 283 10.92 15.86 32.33
CA PHE A 283 12.09 16.20 33.14
C PHE A 283 12.22 17.70 33.42
N ASN A 284 11.17 18.49 33.15
CA ASN A 284 11.14 19.95 33.23
C ASN A 284 12.14 20.64 32.28
N ILE A 285 12.48 20.00 31.16
CA ILE A 285 13.36 20.55 30.12
C ILE A 285 12.48 21.02 28.95
N TYR A 286 11.89 22.21 29.06
CA TYR A 286 10.86 22.69 28.13
C TYR A 286 11.40 23.24 26.81
N PHE A 287 12.60 23.83 26.82
CA PHE A 287 13.19 24.49 25.64
C PHE A 287 13.48 23.53 24.47
N ILE A 288 13.57 22.22 24.73
CA ILE A 288 13.83 21.20 23.70
C ILE A 288 12.68 21.14 22.68
N ASP A 289 11.43 21.36 23.10
CA ASP A 289 10.28 21.39 22.19
C ASP A 289 10.44 22.48 21.12
N ALA A 290 10.84 23.68 21.54
CA ALA A 290 11.12 24.81 20.65
C ALA A 290 12.33 24.56 19.73
N ILE A 291 13.42 23.97 20.25
CA ILE A 291 14.59 23.62 19.42
C ILE A 291 14.20 22.64 18.30
N ILE A 292 13.46 21.59 18.65
CA ILE A 292 13.03 20.58 17.67
C ILE A 292 12.14 21.21 16.61
N ALA A 293 11.19 22.07 17.03
CA ALA A 293 10.32 22.79 16.10
C ALA A 293 11.10 23.71 15.16
N ILE A 294 12.14 24.42 15.65
CA ILE A 294 13.03 25.23 14.80
C ILE A 294 13.76 24.36 13.78
N ILE A 295 14.35 23.23 14.21
CA ILE A 295 15.07 22.30 13.31
C ILE A 295 14.15 21.82 12.20
N ILE A 296 12.92 21.43 12.55
CA ILE A 296 11.89 21.00 11.61
C ILE A 296 11.56 22.12 10.62
N ALA A 297 11.26 23.32 11.11
CA ALA A 297 10.86 24.43 10.26
C ALA A 297 11.99 24.85 9.31
N ILE A 298 13.26 24.71 9.72
CA ILE A 298 14.44 24.90 8.86
C ILE A 298 14.49 23.85 7.74
N ILE A 299 14.26 22.56 8.06
CA ILE A 299 14.27 21.47 7.07
C ILE A 299 13.18 21.72 6.01
N VAL A 300 11.96 22.00 6.43
CA VAL A 300 10.82 22.29 5.54
C VAL A 300 11.11 23.53 4.69
N SER A 301 11.63 24.61 5.29
CA SER A 301 11.97 25.84 4.56
C SER A 301 13.06 25.58 3.52
N LYS A 302 14.09 24.81 3.87
CA LYS A 302 15.19 24.47 2.95
C LYS A 302 14.67 23.69 1.74
N GLU A 303 13.81 22.70 1.97
CA GLU A 303 13.21 21.90 0.90
C GLU A 303 12.32 22.76 -0.01
N GLY A 304 11.52 23.66 0.57
CA GLY A 304 10.73 24.64 -0.19
C GLY A 304 11.59 25.54 -1.09
N VAL A 305 12.73 26.05 -0.58
CA VAL A 305 13.65 26.88 -1.38
C VAL A 305 14.28 26.06 -2.51
N GLU A 306 14.74 24.85 -2.22
CA GLU A 306 15.39 23.98 -3.20
C GLU A 306 14.46 23.69 -4.38
N ILE A 307 13.21 23.31 -4.09
CA ILE A 307 12.19 23.04 -5.12
C ILE A 307 11.82 24.33 -5.88
N LEU A 308 11.66 25.46 -5.19
CA LEU A 308 11.35 26.74 -5.85
C LEU A 308 12.45 27.15 -6.83
N VAL A 309 13.71 27.03 -6.43
CA VAL A 309 14.87 27.31 -7.28
C VAL A 309 14.90 26.36 -8.48
N GLU A 310 14.57 25.08 -8.29
CA GLU A 310 14.52 24.10 -9.38
C GLU A 310 13.41 24.42 -10.40
N ILE A 311 12.21 24.78 -9.95
CA ILE A 311 11.07 25.17 -10.82
C ILE A 311 11.35 26.45 -11.60
N LEU A 312 12.09 27.38 -11.00
CA LEU A 312 12.50 28.63 -11.66
C LEU A 312 13.63 28.40 -12.67
N LYS A 313 14.52 27.42 -12.42
CA LYS A 313 15.65 27.09 -13.31
C LYS A 313 15.28 26.17 -14.48
N LYS A 314 14.36 25.22 -14.33
CA LYS A 314 13.98 24.28 -15.40
C LYS A 314 12.82 24.80 -16.27
N ARG A 315 13.00 24.74 -17.61
CA ARG A 315 11.96 24.97 -18.64
C ARG A 315 11.28 23.68 -19.13
N GLU A 316 11.74 22.49 -18.73
CA GLU A 316 11.20 21.19 -19.18
C GLU A 316 10.76 20.28 -18.02
N GLU A 317 9.89 19.33 -18.36
CA GLU A 317 9.18 18.40 -17.49
C GLU A 317 10.12 17.64 -16.55
N PHE A 318 9.76 17.63 -15.28
CA PHE A 318 10.50 17.01 -14.20
C PHE A 318 10.46 15.48 -14.37
N ASP A 319 11.61 14.81 -14.56
CA ASP A 319 11.67 13.35 -14.71
C ASP A 319 11.64 12.64 -13.34
N LEU A 320 10.63 11.80 -13.18
CA LEU A 320 10.18 11.23 -11.91
C LEU A 320 10.60 9.79 -11.69
N SER A 321 11.20 9.22 -12.72
CA SER A 321 11.73 7.86 -12.67
C SER A 321 12.85 7.69 -11.63
N MET A 322 13.35 8.78 -11.02
CA MET A 322 14.43 8.81 -10.02
C MET A 322 13.93 8.88 -8.56
N VAL A 323 12.62 8.99 -8.32
CA VAL A 323 12.09 9.12 -6.95
C VAL A 323 11.91 7.74 -6.29
N LYS A 324 12.88 7.35 -5.46
CA LYS A 324 12.82 6.14 -4.63
C LYS A 324 11.79 6.31 -3.51
N ILE A 325 10.74 5.48 -3.48
CA ILE A 325 9.69 5.51 -2.43
C ILE A 325 9.76 4.21 -1.64
N PHE A 326 9.39 4.23 -0.36
CA PHE A 326 9.34 3.03 0.48
C PHE A 326 8.52 1.88 -0.13
N ALA A 327 7.45 2.19 -0.87
CA ALA A 327 6.66 1.20 -1.61
C ALA A 327 7.46 0.39 -2.64
N ASP A 328 8.60 0.90 -3.14
CA ASP A 328 9.52 0.12 -4.00
C ASP A 328 9.91 -1.19 -3.32
N THR A 329 10.23 -1.17 -2.03
CA THR A 329 10.71 -2.36 -1.32
C THR A 329 9.72 -3.55 -1.34
N LEU A 330 8.42 -3.30 -1.49
CA LEU A 330 7.41 -4.35 -1.60
C LEU A 330 7.40 -5.01 -2.99
N TYR A 331 7.48 -4.20 -4.05
CA TYR A 331 7.46 -4.67 -5.45
C TYR A 331 8.82 -5.19 -5.91
N ASP A 332 9.89 -4.51 -5.50
CA ASP A 332 11.28 -4.86 -5.80
C ASP A 332 11.56 -6.30 -5.41
N ASN A 333 11.18 -6.71 -4.19
CA ASN A 333 11.41 -8.06 -3.69
C ASN A 333 10.65 -9.13 -4.47
N LYS A 334 9.50 -8.79 -5.08
CA LYS A 334 8.65 -9.72 -5.81
C LYS A 334 9.12 -9.93 -7.24
N ILE A 335 9.37 -8.84 -7.96
CA ILE A 335 9.92 -8.91 -9.30
C ILE A 335 11.32 -9.53 -9.24
N THR A 336 12.16 -9.07 -8.30
CA THR A 336 13.49 -9.66 -8.06
C THR A 336 13.39 -11.15 -7.74
N GLY A 337 12.45 -11.52 -6.87
CA GLY A 337 12.24 -12.92 -6.49
C GLY A 337 11.86 -13.81 -7.67
N TYR A 338 10.93 -13.36 -8.52
CA TYR A 338 10.56 -14.07 -9.73
C TYR A 338 11.73 -14.16 -10.73
N LEU A 339 12.44 -13.06 -10.99
CA LEU A 339 13.56 -13.04 -11.94
C LEU A 339 14.67 -13.99 -11.51
N ILE A 340 15.10 -13.90 -10.25
CA ILE A 340 16.14 -14.76 -9.69
C ILE A 340 15.69 -16.22 -9.68
N ALA A 341 14.46 -16.51 -9.25
CA ALA A 341 13.94 -17.87 -9.20
C ALA A 341 13.77 -18.49 -10.59
N SER A 342 13.37 -17.69 -11.59
CA SER A 342 13.24 -18.13 -12.99
C SER A 342 14.59 -18.47 -13.61
N ILE A 343 15.62 -17.63 -13.38
CA ILE A 343 17.00 -17.89 -13.82
C ILE A 343 17.56 -19.14 -13.13
N ASN A 344 17.27 -19.34 -11.83
CA ASN A 344 17.70 -20.54 -11.12
C ASN A 344 17.00 -21.81 -11.61
N ARG A 345 15.75 -21.70 -12.08
CA ARG A 345 14.94 -22.84 -12.53
C ARG A 345 15.43 -23.40 -13.86
N GLU A 346 15.79 -22.55 -14.80
CA GLU A 346 16.18 -22.97 -16.15
C GLU A 346 17.09 -21.92 -16.82
N PRO A 347 17.95 -22.32 -17.78
CA PRO A 347 18.79 -21.37 -18.51
C PRO A 347 17.94 -20.47 -19.40
N LEU A 348 18.01 -19.15 -19.17
CA LEU A 348 17.24 -18.13 -19.89
C LEU A 348 18.15 -17.04 -20.45
N ASN A 349 17.72 -16.39 -21.54
CA ASN A 349 18.27 -15.11 -21.98
C ASN A 349 17.33 -13.96 -21.57
N LYS A 350 17.78 -12.71 -21.72
CA LYS A 350 17.01 -11.51 -21.31
C LYS A 350 15.63 -11.47 -21.97
N GLU A 351 15.56 -11.66 -23.28
CA GLU A 351 14.29 -11.58 -24.04
C GLU A 351 13.28 -12.65 -23.61
N THR A 352 13.72 -13.91 -23.48
CA THR A 352 12.86 -15.03 -23.08
C THR A 352 12.36 -14.87 -21.65
N LEU A 353 13.20 -14.36 -20.74
CA LEU A 353 12.81 -14.11 -19.35
C LEU A 353 11.75 -13.03 -19.25
N LEU A 354 11.93 -11.92 -19.96
CA LEU A 354 10.96 -10.81 -19.96
C LEU A 354 9.64 -11.21 -20.61
N LYS A 355 9.70 -12.00 -21.70
CA LYS A 355 8.48 -12.55 -22.33
C LYS A 355 7.73 -13.49 -21.39
N LYS A 356 8.43 -14.42 -20.73
CA LYS A 356 7.82 -15.32 -19.73
C LYS A 356 7.20 -14.55 -18.56
N PHE A 357 7.85 -13.49 -18.10
CA PHE A 357 7.30 -12.60 -17.08
C PHE A 357 5.98 -11.98 -17.54
N GLU A 358 5.93 -11.45 -18.76
CA GLU A 358 4.75 -10.81 -19.32
C GLU A 358 3.59 -11.79 -19.55
N ASP A 359 3.88 -12.94 -20.17
CA ASP A 359 2.92 -14.03 -20.38
C ASP A 359 2.35 -14.52 -19.03
N GLY A 360 3.23 -14.68 -18.04
CA GLY A 360 2.87 -15.08 -16.69
C GLY A 360 2.00 -14.07 -15.96
N LEU A 361 2.32 -12.78 -16.10
CA LEU A 361 1.53 -11.71 -15.53
C LEU A 361 0.15 -11.62 -16.19
N ASN A 362 0.06 -11.85 -17.49
CA ASN A 362 -1.21 -11.89 -18.23
C ASN A 362 -2.10 -13.06 -17.77
N LEU A 363 -1.51 -14.23 -17.53
CA LEU A 363 -2.21 -15.35 -16.89
C LEU A 363 -2.64 -15.00 -15.46
N GLY A 364 -1.78 -14.32 -14.69
CA GLY A 364 -2.12 -13.78 -13.38
C GLY A 364 -3.34 -12.87 -13.43
N ARG A 365 -3.37 -11.90 -14.36
CA ARG A 365 -4.49 -10.97 -14.58
C ARG A 365 -5.77 -11.70 -14.98
N LYS A 366 -5.67 -12.75 -15.79
CA LYS A 366 -6.81 -13.57 -16.20
C LYS A 366 -7.53 -14.20 -14.99
N TYR A 367 -6.78 -14.80 -14.07
CA TYR A 367 -7.37 -15.51 -12.93
C TYR A 367 -7.61 -14.61 -11.72
N TYR A 368 -6.70 -13.68 -11.43
CA TYR A 368 -6.66 -12.90 -10.19
C TYR A 368 -7.01 -11.41 -10.37
N ASN A 369 -7.26 -10.95 -11.60
CA ASN A 369 -7.61 -9.57 -11.91
C ASN A 369 -6.63 -8.56 -11.25
N GLY A 370 -7.14 -7.63 -10.43
CA GLY A 370 -6.32 -6.62 -9.77
C GLY A 370 -5.34 -7.14 -8.74
N PHE A 371 -5.51 -8.38 -8.28
CA PHE A 371 -4.53 -9.02 -7.39
C PHE A 371 -3.31 -9.53 -8.14
N ALA A 372 -3.30 -9.55 -9.48
CA ALA A 372 -2.10 -9.93 -10.22
C ALA A 372 -0.98 -8.90 -10.07
N ASP A 373 -1.31 -7.61 -10.13
CA ASP A 373 -0.36 -6.50 -10.19
C ASP A 373 -0.72 -5.31 -9.30
N PHE A 374 -1.75 -5.41 -8.44
CA PHE A 374 -2.30 -4.28 -7.68
C PHE A 374 -2.76 -3.11 -8.57
N PHE A 375 -3.22 -3.42 -9.80
CA PHE A 375 -3.61 -2.43 -10.82
C PHE A 375 -2.46 -1.56 -11.33
N TYR A 376 -1.22 -2.02 -11.19
CA TYR A 376 -0.06 -1.32 -11.72
C TYR A 376 -0.08 -1.41 -13.26
N LYS A 377 -0.40 -0.29 -13.92
CA LYS A 377 -0.57 -0.27 -15.38
C LYS A 377 0.74 -0.55 -16.12
N ASP A 378 1.86 -0.06 -15.60
CA ASP A 378 3.16 -0.13 -16.28
C ASP A 378 4.01 -1.35 -15.89
N LEU A 379 3.45 -2.36 -15.20
CA LEU A 379 4.20 -3.53 -14.72
C LEU A 379 4.50 -4.54 -15.86
N GLU A 380 4.89 -4.03 -17.01
CA GLU A 380 5.16 -4.78 -18.24
C GLU A 380 6.65 -5.21 -18.29
N GLY A 381 7.05 -5.86 -19.40
CA GLY A 381 8.43 -6.29 -19.63
C GLY A 381 9.47 -5.17 -19.46
N LYS A 382 9.11 -3.91 -19.68
CA LYS A 382 10.01 -2.75 -19.50
C LYS A 382 10.42 -2.53 -18.05
N VAL A 383 9.49 -2.69 -17.09
CA VAL A 383 9.79 -2.54 -15.66
C VAL A 383 10.63 -3.72 -15.18
N ALA A 384 10.26 -4.95 -15.52
CA ALA A 384 11.06 -6.13 -15.23
C ALA A 384 12.48 -6.03 -15.84
N GLY A 385 12.61 -5.41 -17.02
CA GLY A 385 13.89 -5.10 -17.65
C GLY A 385 14.78 -4.20 -16.79
N LYS A 386 14.24 -3.11 -16.23
CA LYS A 386 14.99 -2.22 -15.32
C LYS A 386 15.48 -2.94 -14.07
N TYR A 387 14.64 -3.80 -13.48
CA TYR A 387 15.02 -4.62 -12.33
C TYR A 387 16.12 -5.62 -12.68
N LEU A 388 15.99 -6.28 -13.84
CA LEU A 388 17.01 -7.20 -14.32
C LEU A 388 18.35 -6.49 -14.50
N ASP A 389 18.35 -5.30 -15.10
CA ASP A 389 19.55 -4.49 -15.29
C ASP A 389 20.16 -4.07 -13.94
N THR A 390 19.35 -3.68 -12.97
CA THR A 390 19.79 -3.39 -11.58
C THR A 390 20.42 -4.60 -10.90
N LEU A 391 19.90 -5.81 -11.13
CA LEU A 391 20.45 -7.04 -10.57
C LEU A 391 21.77 -7.45 -11.24
N ILE A 392 21.93 -7.16 -12.53
CA ILE A 392 23.18 -7.37 -13.26
C ILE A 392 24.24 -6.38 -12.76
N GLU A 393 23.94 -5.09 -12.72
CA GLU A 393 24.82 -4.04 -12.19
C GLU A 393 25.19 -4.28 -10.72
N GLY A 394 24.21 -4.73 -9.92
CA GLY A 394 24.39 -5.09 -8.52
C GLY A 394 25.17 -6.39 -8.28
N GLY A 395 25.60 -7.08 -9.33
CA GLY A 395 26.40 -8.30 -9.27
C GLY A 395 25.65 -9.54 -8.76
N TYR A 396 24.32 -9.56 -8.82
CA TYR A 396 23.50 -10.73 -8.48
C TYR A 396 23.38 -11.70 -9.67
N ILE A 397 23.43 -11.17 -10.90
CA ILE A 397 23.29 -11.93 -12.14
C ILE A 397 24.50 -11.64 -13.03
N LYS A 398 25.04 -12.67 -13.68
CA LYS A 398 26.07 -12.55 -14.72
C LYS A 398 25.51 -13.00 -16.07
N ILE A 399 26.01 -12.41 -17.15
CA ILE A 399 25.69 -12.83 -18.51
C ILE A 399 26.83 -13.71 -19.03
N SER A 400 26.57 -15.00 -19.25
CA SER A 400 27.52 -15.95 -19.83
C SER A 400 26.98 -16.49 -21.15
N LYS A 401 27.67 -16.30 -22.27
CA LYS A 401 27.27 -16.84 -23.60
C LYS A 401 25.80 -16.53 -23.95
N ASN A 402 25.38 -15.29 -23.76
CA ASN A 402 24.00 -14.83 -23.97
C ASN A 402 22.93 -15.50 -23.07
N LYS A 403 23.35 -16.11 -21.96
CA LYS A 403 22.49 -16.67 -20.91
C LYS A 403 22.69 -15.92 -19.61
N LEU A 404 21.64 -15.85 -18.81
CA LEU A 404 21.65 -15.29 -17.46
C LEU A 404 21.98 -16.41 -16.49
N ASP A 405 23.00 -16.21 -15.65
CA ASP A 405 23.35 -17.11 -14.55
C ASP A 405 23.36 -16.34 -13.24
N LEU A 406 22.98 -16.98 -12.14
CA LEU A 406 23.16 -16.40 -10.81
C LEU A 406 24.64 -16.43 -10.41
N THR A 407 25.09 -15.32 -9.81
CA THR A 407 26.35 -15.31 -9.06
C THR A 407 26.14 -15.94 -7.68
N THR A 408 27.20 -16.16 -6.91
CA THR A 408 27.09 -16.60 -5.50
C THR A 408 26.17 -15.68 -4.70
N LYS A 409 26.32 -14.36 -4.89
CA LYS A 409 25.47 -13.33 -4.27
C LYS A 409 24.00 -13.45 -4.71
N GLY A 410 23.76 -13.73 -5.99
CA GLY A 410 22.42 -13.99 -6.52
C GLY A 410 21.78 -15.23 -5.90
N TYR A 411 22.55 -16.30 -5.76
CA TYR A 411 22.10 -17.57 -5.18
C TYR A 411 21.80 -17.45 -3.68
N ASP A 412 22.63 -16.73 -2.91
CA ASP A 412 22.36 -16.45 -1.49
C ASP A 412 21.05 -15.68 -1.32
N ASN A 413 20.79 -14.71 -2.20
CA ASN A 413 19.54 -13.96 -2.19
C ASN A 413 18.34 -14.85 -2.55
N TYR A 414 18.49 -15.75 -3.53
CA TYR A 414 17.48 -16.76 -3.85
C TYR A 414 17.10 -17.61 -2.63
N ILE A 415 18.10 -18.13 -1.90
CA ILE A 415 17.87 -18.94 -0.69
C ILE A 415 17.13 -18.13 0.36
N LYS A 416 17.55 -16.87 0.59
CA LYS A 416 16.89 -15.98 1.55
C LYS A 416 15.41 -15.77 1.22
N LEU A 417 15.11 -15.51 -0.05
CA LEU A 417 13.73 -15.34 -0.53
C LEU A 417 12.93 -16.65 -0.42
N LYS A 418 13.52 -17.80 -0.75
CA LYS A 418 12.84 -19.11 -0.64
C LYS A 418 12.57 -19.51 0.80
N LYS A 419 13.45 -19.14 1.75
CA LYS A 419 13.22 -19.33 3.19
C LYS A 419 12.02 -18.50 3.68
N LEU A 420 11.90 -17.25 3.23
CA LEU A 420 10.76 -16.38 3.56
C LEU A 420 9.44 -16.95 3.00
N GLU A 421 9.45 -17.47 1.76
CA GLU A 421 8.32 -18.16 1.15
C GLU A 421 7.85 -19.34 2.03
N ARG A 422 8.76 -20.26 2.37
CA ARG A 422 8.44 -21.46 3.16
C ARG A 422 7.96 -21.14 4.58
N PHE A 423 8.63 -20.23 5.27
CA PHE A 423 8.22 -19.78 6.61
C PHE A 423 6.79 -19.25 6.62
N THR A 424 6.43 -18.56 5.54
CA THR A 424 5.11 -17.97 5.44
C THR A 424 4.05 -18.99 5.05
N HIS A 425 4.38 -19.91 4.15
CA HIS A 425 3.52 -21.03 3.75
C HIS A 425 3.11 -21.89 4.96
N THR A 426 4.07 -22.27 5.81
CA THR A 426 3.80 -23.05 7.02
C THR A 426 2.93 -22.30 8.03
N LYS A 427 3.12 -20.98 8.15
CA LYS A 427 2.30 -20.14 9.02
C LYS A 427 0.84 -20.02 8.53
N HIS A 428 0.59 -20.09 7.22
CA HIS A 428 -0.77 -20.11 6.68
C HIS A 428 -1.49 -21.43 6.96
N LEU A 429 -0.81 -22.57 6.78
CA LEU A 429 -1.35 -23.90 7.12
C LEU A 429 -1.67 -24.02 8.62
N ASN A 430 -0.85 -23.42 9.49
CA ASN A 430 -1.01 -23.50 10.94
C ASN A 430 -1.99 -22.45 11.53
N LYS A 431 -2.50 -21.50 10.74
CA LYS A 431 -3.43 -20.48 11.23
C LYS A 431 -4.88 -20.95 11.12
N GLY A 432 -5.31 -21.75 12.09
CA GLY A 432 -6.68 -21.63 12.59
C GLY A 432 -6.86 -20.24 13.24
N ALA A 433 -7.89 -19.50 12.84
CA ALA A 433 -8.32 -18.23 13.43
C ALA A 433 -7.50 -16.96 13.14
N SER A 434 -7.67 -16.37 11.94
CA SER A 434 -7.31 -14.95 11.68
C SER A 434 -8.53 -14.01 11.61
N LYS A 435 -9.70 -14.41 12.14
CA LYS A 435 -10.85 -13.48 12.32
C LYS A 435 -10.62 -12.42 13.39
N LYS A 436 -9.70 -12.67 14.34
CA LYS A 436 -9.39 -11.73 15.42
C LYS A 436 -8.75 -10.44 14.91
N ILE A 437 -7.82 -10.50 13.94
CA ILE A 437 -7.00 -9.34 13.57
C ILE A 437 -7.82 -8.25 12.88
N TYR A 438 -8.64 -8.59 11.87
CA TYR A 438 -9.47 -7.58 11.20
C TYR A 438 -10.55 -7.02 12.12
N GLY A 439 -11.16 -7.85 12.98
CA GLY A 439 -12.07 -7.40 14.02
C GLY A 439 -11.40 -6.50 15.06
N ILE A 440 -10.12 -6.77 15.40
CA ILE A 440 -9.31 -5.94 16.31
C ILE A 440 -8.94 -4.62 15.66
N ILE A 441 -8.59 -4.60 14.37
CA ILE A 441 -8.25 -3.36 13.64
C ILE A 441 -9.50 -2.47 13.51
N THR A 442 -10.63 -3.04 13.09
CA THR A 442 -11.88 -2.27 12.99
C THR A 442 -12.41 -1.86 14.37
N SER A 443 -12.31 -2.71 15.39
CA SER A 443 -12.64 -2.31 16.76
C SER A 443 -11.68 -1.25 17.28
N ALA A 444 -10.38 -1.33 16.98
CA ALA A 444 -9.40 -0.33 17.39
C ALA A 444 -9.66 1.02 16.71
N ILE A 445 -10.02 1.04 15.42
CA ILE A 445 -10.42 2.27 14.72
C ILE A 445 -11.70 2.84 15.34
N CYS A 446 -12.74 2.02 15.58
CA CYS A 446 -13.96 2.48 16.25
C CYS A 446 -13.71 2.97 17.67
N ILE A 447 -12.90 2.27 18.47
CA ILE A 447 -12.53 2.66 19.82
C ILE A 447 -11.72 3.96 19.79
N THR A 448 -10.80 4.11 18.83
CA THR A 448 -10.03 5.34 18.65
C THR A 448 -10.95 6.50 18.31
N ILE A 449 -11.87 6.34 17.36
CA ILE A 449 -12.88 7.36 17.02
C ILE A 449 -13.76 7.70 18.23
N LEU A 450 -14.23 6.69 18.97
CA LEU A 450 -15.07 6.88 20.16
C LEU A 450 -14.29 7.60 21.27
N THR A 451 -13.02 7.26 21.44
CA THR A 451 -12.12 7.87 22.43
C THR A 451 -11.80 9.31 22.05
N LEU A 452 -11.58 9.58 20.76
CA LEU A 452 -11.46 10.95 20.23
C LEU A 452 -12.77 11.73 20.46
N MET A 453 -13.94 11.15 20.23
CA MET A 453 -15.22 11.81 20.52
C MET A 453 -15.44 12.07 22.02
N ILE A 454 -15.00 11.16 22.90
CA ILE A 454 -15.13 11.34 24.35
C ILE A 454 -14.15 12.40 24.87
N ILE A 455 -12.90 12.38 24.40
CA ILE A 455 -11.86 13.32 24.83
C ILE A 455 -12.14 14.72 24.29
N PHE A 456 -12.55 14.85 23.03
CA PHE A 456 -12.71 16.14 22.36
C PHE A 456 -14.15 16.64 22.26
N GLY A 457 -15.13 15.77 22.52
CA GLY A 457 -16.55 16.10 22.50
C GLY A 457 -16.91 17.31 23.37
N PRO A 458 -16.47 17.39 24.64
CA PRO A 458 -16.79 18.53 25.50
C PRO A 458 -16.26 19.85 24.94
N THR A 459 -14.99 19.91 24.54
CA THR A 459 -14.36 21.10 23.97
C THR A 459 -14.96 21.51 22.62
N LEU A 460 -15.34 20.54 21.79
CA LEU A 460 -15.92 20.79 20.46
C LEU A 460 -17.37 21.26 20.57
N ILE A 461 -18.14 20.74 21.52
CA ILE A 461 -19.50 21.18 21.85
C ILE A 461 -19.47 22.61 22.41
N GLU A 462 -18.52 22.91 23.30
CA GLU A 462 -18.38 24.24 23.88
C GLU A 462 -18.04 25.30 22.82
N THR A 463 -17.09 25.01 21.92
CA THR A 463 -16.77 25.89 20.79
C THR A 463 -17.93 26.04 19.80
N LEU A 464 -18.68 24.96 19.51
CA LEU A 464 -19.87 25.04 18.64
C LEU A 464 -20.97 25.90 19.26
N ASN A 465 -21.20 25.79 20.57
CA ASN A 465 -22.21 26.57 21.27
C ASN A 465 -21.85 28.06 21.30
N VAL A 466 -20.58 28.40 21.52
CA VAL A 466 -20.09 29.79 21.45
C VAL A 466 -20.26 30.36 20.04
N TRP A 467 -19.97 29.58 19.01
CA TRP A 467 -20.16 29.99 17.61
C TRP A 467 -21.64 30.14 17.24
N LEU A 468 -22.51 29.20 17.65
CA LEU A 468 -23.96 29.30 17.43
C LEU A 468 -24.58 30.48 18.16
N ALA A 469 -24.07 30.83 19.35
CA ALA A 469 -24.52 32.01 20.10
C ALA A 469 -24.02 33.33 19.50
N SER A 470 -23.14 33.29 18.49
CA SER A 470 -22.64 34.47 17.77
C SER A 470 -23.45 34.81 16.50
N PHE A 471 -24.46 33.99 16.18
CA PHE A 471 -25.53 34.27 15.21
C PHE A 471 -26.83 34.54 15.97
#